data_AF-A0A523W9P2-F1
#
_entry.id   AF-A0A523W9P2-F1
#
_cell.length_a   1.000
_cell.length_b   1.000
_cell.length_c   1.000
_cell.angle_alpha   90.00
_cell.angle_beta   90.00
_cell.angle_gamma   90.00
#
_symmetry.space_group_name_H-M   'P 1'
#
loop_
_entity.id
_entity.type
_entity.pdbx_description
1 polymer ?
#
loop_
_entity_poly.entity_id
_entity_poly.type
_entity_poly.pdbx_seq_one_letter_code
_entity_poly.pdbx_strand_id
1 'polypeptide(L)' 'MGIRNKKKLKKLNLLEMSNHERIMLIKEAKVKLRQKAMEAKLWQSLLEAESLTINGDIVYESSQPLKGIFL' A
#
# COMPACT_ATOMS: atom_id res chain seq x y z
N MET A 1 7.00 8.10 30.77
CA MET A 1 5.79 8.69 30.17
C MET A 1 6.12 9.16 28.75
N GLY A 2 5.81 8.36 27.74
CA GLY A 2 6.13 8.70 26.34
C GLY A 2 5.04 9.59 25.74
N ILE A 3 5.39 10.85 25.44
CA ILE A 3 4.53 11.81 24.74
C ILE A 3 4.32 11.28 23.32
N ARG A 4 3.23 10.53 23.11
CA ARG A 4 2.73 10.22 21.76
C ARG A 4 2.27 11.54 21.16
N ASN A 5 3.13 12.17 20.37
CA ASN A 5 2.78 13.25 19.47
C ASN A 5 1.64 12.78 18.55
N LYS A 6 0.39 12.92 19.01
CA LYS A 6 -0.80 12.84 18.18
C LYS A 6 -0.71 14.04 17.23
N LYS A 7 0.00 13.87 16.10
CA LYS A 7 -0.16 14.75 14.95
C LYS A 7 -1.67 14.84 14.74
N LYS A 8 -2.25 16.03 14.99
CA LYS A 8 -3.67 16.27 14.77
C LYS A 8 -3.94 15.94 13.31
N LEU A 9 -4.47 14.75 13.04
CA LEU A 9 -5.09 14.43 11.76
C LEU A 9 -6.15 15.50 11.57
N LYS A 10 -5.87 16.48 10.70
CA LYS A 10 -6.87 17.49 10.33
C LYS A 10 -8.07 16.69 9.84
N LYS A 11 -9.18 16.75 10.59
CA LYS A 11 -10.43 16.12 10.17
C LYS A 11 -10.84 16.83 8.89
N LEU A 12 -10.69 16.14 7.76
CA LEU A 12 -11.18 16.60 6.47
C LEU A 12 -12.70 16.55 6.52
N ASN A 13 -13.35 17.72 6.51
CA ASN A 13 -14.80 17.81 6.41
C ASN A 13 -15.20 17.75 4.93
N LEU A 14 -15.58 16.55 4.48
CA LEU A 14 -15.99 16.34 3.09
C LEU A 14 -17.22 17.17 2.71
N LEU A 15 -18.09 17.56 3.66
CA LEU A 15 -19.30 18.32 3.37
C LEU A 15 -19.01 19.77 2.98
N GLU A 16 -17.97 20.34 3.58
CA GLU A 16 -17.52 21.73 3.35
C GLU A 16 -16.65 21.87 2.08
N MET A 17 -16.16 20.75 1.53
CA MET A 17 -15.35 20.75 0.31
C MET A 17 -16.19 20.99 -0.93
N SER A 18 -15.60 21.65 -1.93
CA SER A 18 -16.22 21.76 -3.25
C SER A 18 -16.38 20.38 -3.90
N ASN A 19 -17.32 20.27 -4.84
CA ASN A 19 -17.53 19.02 -5.58
C ASN A 19 -16.26 18.54 -6.27
N HIS A 20 -15.48 19.45 -6.85
CA HIS A 20 -14.24 19.11 -7.54
C HIS A 20 -13.19 18.51 -6.59
N GLU A 21 -12.98 19.14 -5.43
CA GLU A 21 -12.03 18.67 -4.44
C GLU A 21 -12.44 17.31 -3.85
N ARG A 22 -13.74 17.11 -3.60
CA ARG A 22 -14.28 15.79 -3.18
C ARG A 22 -13.98 14.70 -4.20
N ILE A 23 -14.25 14.96 -5.47
CA ILE A 23 -14.05 13.98 -6.55
C ILE A 23 -12.57 13.60 -6.67
N MET A 24 -11.68 14.58 -6.62
CA MET A 24 -10.24 14.35 -6.67
C MET A 24 -9.76 13.51 -5.48
N LEU A 25 -10.19 13.85 -4.27
CA LEU A 25 -9.85 13.11 -3.05
C LEU A 25 -10.34 11.66 -3.10
N ILE A 26 -11.58 11.43 -3.55
CA ILE A 26 -12.13 10.07 -3.69
C ILE A 26 -11.34 9.27 -4.74
N LYS A 27 -10.96 9.89 -5.86
CA LYS A 27 -10.18 9.23 -6.91
C LYS A 27 -8.81 8.81 -6.39
N GLU A 28 -8.12 9.71 -5.69
CA GLU A 28 -6.82 9.42 -5.09
C GLU A 28 -6.91 8.32 -4.03
N ALA A 29 -7.92 8.39 -3.15
CA ALA A 29 -8.15 7.37 -2.13
C ALA A 29 -8.42 5.99 -2.75
N LYS A 30 -9.21 5.91 -3.83
CA LYS A 30 -9.46 4.66 -4.56
C LYS A 30 -8.19 4.08 -5.16
N VAL A 31 -7.32 4.89 -5.75
CA VAL A 31 -6.05 4.43 -6.33
C VAL A 31 -5.15 3.86 -5.23
N LYS A 32 -4.98 4.58 -4.12
CA LYS A 32 -4.17 4.12 -2.98
C LYS A 32 -4.72 2.84 -2.36
N LEU A 33 -6.04 2.72 -2.23
CA LEU A 33 -6.68 1.49 -1.72
C LEU A 33 -6.43 0.30 -2.65
N ARG A 34 -6.53 0.50 -3.98
CA ARG A 34 -6.23 -0.56 -4.94
C ARG A 34 -4.76 -1.00 -4.88
N GLN A 35 -3.83 -0.05 -4.79
CA GLN A 35 -2.40 -0.36 -4.61
C GLN A 35 -2.17 -1.22 -3.37
N LYS A 36 -2.69 -0.80 -2.21
CA LYS A 36 -2.57 -1.57 -0.97
C LYS A 36 -3.21 -2.95 -1.06
N ALA A 37 -4.36 -3.06 -1.73
CA ALA A 37 -5.02 -4.36 -1.91
C ALA A 37 -4.22 -5.30 -2.82
N MET A 38 -3.61 -4.79 -3.89
CA MET A 38 -2.73 -5.58 -4.75
C MET A 38 -1.47 -6.01 -4.00
N GLU A 39 -0.87 -5.10 -3.24
CA GLU A 39 0.30 -5.37 -2.42
C GLU A 39 0.00 -6.45 -1.38
N ALA A 40 -1.11 -6.34 -0.64
CA ALA A 40 -1.53 -7.36 0.32
C ALA A 40 -1.75 -8.74 -0.32
N LYS A 41 -2.36 -8.78 -1.52
CA LYS A 41 -2.51 -10.02 -2.28
C LYS A 41 -1.16 -10.61 -2.69
N LEU A 42 -0.24 -9.76 -3.15
CA LEU A 42 1.12 -10.20 -3.48
C LEU A 42 1.83 -10.78 -2.26
N TRP A 43 1.77 -10.10 -1.11
CA TRP A 43 2.33 -10.61 0.14
C TRP A 43 1.74 -11.95 0.55
N GLN A 44 0.42 -12.13 0.41
CA GLN A 44 -0.23 -13.41 0.68
C GLN A 44 0.24 -14.51 -0.27
N SER A 45 0.30 -14.23 -1.58
CA SER A 45 0.78 -15.19 -2.57
C SER A 45 2.26 -15.55 -2.36
N LEU A 46 3.09 -14.59 -1.91
CA LEU A 46 4.49 -14.84 -1.56
C LEU A 46 4.64 -15.73 -0.32
N LEU A 47 3.76 -15.61 0.67
CA LEU A 47 3.78 -16.51 1.83
C LEU A 47 3.45 -17.97 1.46
N GLU A 48 2.64 -18.17 0.43
CA GLU A 48 2.21 -19.51 -0.03
C GLU A 48 3.14 -20.11 -1.10
N ALA A 49 3.98 -19.30 -1.76
CA ALA A 49 4.87 -19.74 -2.82
C ALA A 49 6.28 -20.09 -2.30
N GLU A 50 6.85 -21.21 -2.77
CA GLU A 50 8.25 -21.57 -2.47
C GLU A 50 9.25 -20.67 -3.21
N SER A 51 8.91 -20.18 -4.40
CA SER A 51 9.71 -19.18 -5.13
C SER A 51 8.84 -18.34 -6.08
N LEU A 52 9.23 -17.08 -6.30
CA LEU A 52 8.63 -16.18 -7.29
C LEU A 52 9.67 -15.81 -8.33
N THR A 53 9.37 -16.11 -9.60
CA THR A 53 10.11 -15.65 -10.76
C THR A 53 9.36 -14.53 -11.47
N ILE A 54 10.04 -13.43 -11.76
CA ILE A 54 9.54 -12.33 -12.59
C ILE A 54 10.49 -12.21 -13.77
N ASN A 55 9.97 -12.33 -15.00
CA ASN A 55 10.75 -12.24 -16.24
C ASN A 55 11.93 -13.23 -16.33
N GLY A 56 11.83 -14.38 -15.67
CA GLY A 56 12.90 -15.39 -15.62
C GLY A 56 13.90 -15.21 -14.47
N ASP A 57 13.84 -14.08 -13.75
CA ASP A 57 14.68 -13.81 -12.58
C ASP A 57 13.96 -14.21 -11.29
N ILE A 58 14.65 -14.91 -10.40
CA ILE A 58 14.12 -15.27 -9.07
C ILE A 58 14.17 -14.03 -8.17
N VAL A 59 12.99 -13.51 -7.83
CA VAL A 59 12.81 -12.29 -7.00
C VAL A 59 12.53 -12.67 -5.54
N TYR A 60 12.00 -13.88 -5.32
CA TYR A 60 11.77 -14.45 -4.00
C TYR A 60 11.99 -15.96 -4.03
N GLU A 61 12.56 -16.49 -2.97
CA GLU A 61 12.67 -17.92 -2.68
C GLU A 61 12.49 -18.05 -1.17
N SER A 62 11.70 -19.01 -0.68
CA SER A 62 11.35 -19.12 0.74
C SER A 62 12.57 -19.22 1.68
N SER A 63 13.70 -19.69 1.14
CA SER A 63 14.99 -19.81 1.81
C SER A 63 15.88 -18.56 1.73
N GLN A 64 15.49 -17.54 0.96
CA GLN A 64 16.27 -16.32 0.72
C GLN A 64 15.45 -15.04 0.95
N PRO A 65 16.07 -13.96 1.47
CA PRO A 65 15.39 -12.67 1.54
C PRO A 65 15.03 -12.14 0.14
N LEU A 66 13.88 -11.45 0.05
CA LEU A 66 13.42 -10.76 -1.16
C LEU A 66 14.55 -9.93 -1.80
N LYS A 67 14.84 -10.18 -3.08
CA LYS A 67 15.85 -9.43 -3.86
C LYS A 67 15.16 -8.68 -5.00
N GLY A 68 15.57 -7.45 -5.26
CA GLY A 68 15.13 -6.69 -6.44
C GLY A 68 13.82 -5.90 -6.30
N ILE A 69 13.12 -6.00 -5.16
CA ILE A 69 12.03 -5.07 -4.81
C ILE A 69 12.60 -4.01 -3.86
N PHE A 70 13.16 -2.93 -4.42
CA PHE A 70 13.52 -1.75 -3.64
C PHE A 70 12.31 -0.81 -3.58
N LEU A 71 11.79 -0.58 -2.37
CA LEU A 71 10.74 0.40 -2.06
C LEU A 71 11.29 1.83 -2.04
#